data_AF-A0A9E5EW16-F1
#
_entry.id   AF-A0A9E5EW16-F1
#
_cell.length_a   1.000
_cell.length_b   1.000
_cell.length_c   1.000
_cell.angle_alpha   90.00
_cell.angle_beta   90.00
_cell.angle_gamma   90.00
#
_symmetry.space_group_name_H-M   'P 1'
#
loop_
_entity.id
_entity.type
_entity.pdbx_description
1 polymer ?
#
loop_
_entity_poly.entity_id
_entity_poly.type
_entity_poly.pdbx_seq_one_letter_code
_entity_poly.pdbx_strand_id
1 'polypeptide(L)' 'MSILIDKNTKVLCQGLGKAGTFHAIQCREYGTQVVGGVVPGKGGTTKEGFPIFNTVAEAV' A
#
# COMPACT_ATOMS: atom_id res chain seq x y z
N MET A 1 24.43 2.30 -1.58
CA MET A 1 24.12 2.89 -0.26
C MET A 1 22.85 3.69 -0.45
N SER A 2 21.75 3.29 0.19
CA SER A 2 20.49 4.03 0.14
C SER A 2 20.39 5.00 1.31
N ILE A 3 19.51 6.00 1.17
CA ILE A 3 19.10 6.89 2.27
C ILE A 3 17.57 6.79 2.40
N LEU A 4 17.07 6.76 3.63
CA LEU A 4 15.65 6.62 4.01
C LEU A 4 14.99 5.25 3.71
N ILE A 5 15.03 4.77 2.47
CA ILE A 5 14.32 3.56 2.05
C ILE A 5 15.22 2.57 1.32
N ASP A 6 14.89 1.29 1.42
CA ASP A 6 15.58 0.18 0.79
C ASP A 6 14.62 -0.97 0.41
N LYS A 7 15.17 -2.08 -0.07
CA LYS A 7 14.39 -3.27 -0.47
C LYS A 7 13.59 -3.93 0.67
N ASN A 8 13.89 -3.60 1.93
CA ASN A 8 13.20 -4.13 3.11
C ASN A 8 12.11 -3.17 3.62
N THR A 9 12.00 -1.99 3.03
CA THR A 9 11.02 -0.98 3.45
C THR A 9 9.62 -1.43 3.09
N LYS A 10 8.79 -1.61 4.12
CA LYS A 10 7.36 -1.89 3.99
C LYS A 10 6.58 -0.59 3.82
N VAL A 11 5.82 -0.49 2.73
CA VAL A 11 5.10 0.73 2.36
C VAL A 11 3.60 0.50 2.46
N LEU A 12 2.93 1.38 3.20
CA LEU A 12 1.47 1.47 3.26
C LEU A 12 1.00 2.64 2.40
N CYS A 13 0.03 2.41 1.50
CA CYS A 13 -0.50 3.46 0.62
C CYS A 13 -1.84 4.00 1.12
N GLN A 14 -1.87 5.26 1.60
CA GLN A 14 -3.13 5.92 1.96
C GLN A 14 -3.81 6.45 0.69
N GLY A 15 -5.05 6.02 0.44
CA GLY A 15 -5.81 6.43 -0.74
C GLY A 15 -5.65 5.52 -1.97
N LEU A 16 -5.93 4.21 -1.83
CA LEU A 16 -6.03 3.25 -2.94
C LEU A 16 -7.29 3.44 -3.82
N GLY A 17 -7.43 4.64 -4.38
CA GLY A 17 -8.40 4.99 -5.42
C GLY A 17 -7.97 4.46 -6.80
N LYS A 18 -8.34 5.14 -7.89
CA LYS A 18 -7.92 4.73 -9.24
C LYS A 18 -6.41 4.91 -9.46
N ALA A 19 -5.90 6.12 -9.19
CA ALA A 19 -4.47 6.45 -9.35
C ALA A 19 -3.58 5.75 -8.31
N GLY A 20 -4.03 5.70 -7.04
CA GLY A 20 -3.29 5.01 -5.98
C GLY A 20 -3.08 3.53 -6.29
N THR A 21 -4.12 2.84 -6.79
CA THR A 21 -3.99 1.44 -7.20
C THR A 21 -3.07 1.28 -8.42
N PHE A 22 -3.19 2.16 -9.42
CA PHE A 22 -2.33 2.12 -10.60
C PHE A 22 -0.83 2.22 -10.24
N HIS A 23 -0.45 3.20 -9.40
CA HIS A 23 0.93 3.35 -8.98
C HIS A 23 1.38 2.26 -7.99
N ALA A 24 0.51 1.81 -7.09
CA ALA A 24 0.84 0.73 -6.15
C ALA A 24 1.19 -0.58 -6.88
N ILE A 25 0.51 -0.90 -7.97
CA ILE A 25 0.82 -2.05 -8.82
C ILE A 25 2.21 -1.88 -9.43
N GLN A 26 2.49 -0.73 -10.05
CA GLN A 26 3.81 -0.44 -10.65
C GLN A 26 4.94 -0.49 -9.62
N CYS A 27 4.73 0.05 -8.41
CA CYS A 27 5.70 -0.02 -7.33
C CYS A 27 5.96 -1.46 -6.89
N ARG A 28 4.92 -2.29 -6.81
CA ARG A 28 5.05 -3.73 -6.49
C ARG A 28 5.80 -4.48 -7.60
N GLU A 29 5.47 -4.23 -8.86
CA GLU A 29 6.18 -4.81 -10.02
C GLU A 29 7.65 -4.38 -10.07
N TYR A 30 7.95 -3.15 -9.65
CA TYR A 30 9.31 -2.65 -9.51
C TYR A 30 10.09 -3.26 -8.31
N GLY A 31 9.41 -3.98 -7.41
CA GLY A 31 10.01 -4.65 -6.26
C GLY A 31 9.86 -3.91 -4.93
N THR A 32 9.03 -2.87 -4.86
CA THR A 32 8.67 -2.21 -3.60
C THR A 32 7.73 -3.10 -2.78
N GLN A 33 7.97 -3.24 -1.48
CA GLN A 33 7.10 -4.02 -0.60
C GLN A 33 5.87 -3.21 -0.18
N VAL A 34 4.91 -3.06 -1.10
CA VAL A 34 3.61 -2.45 -0.78
C VAL A 34 2.76 -3.46 0.00
N VAL A 35 2.57 -3.21 1.30
CA VAL A 35 1.94 -4.17 2.23
C VAL A 35 0.42 -4.01 2.36
N GLY A 36 -0.14 -2.92 1.84
CA GLY A 36 -1.57 -2.65 1.87
C GLY A 36 -1.87 -1.19 1.65
N GLY A 37 -3.12 -0.81 1.92
CA GLY A 37 -3.47 0.60 1.95
C GLY A 37 -4.68 0.93 2.81
N VAL A 38 -4.92 2.22 2.95
CA VAL A 38 -5.95 2.75 3.86
C VAL A 38 -6.96 3.54 3.06
N VAL A 39 -8.23 3.15 3.18
CA VAL A 39 -9.37 3.87 2.60
C VAL A 39 -10.53 3.81 3.60
N PRO A 40 -10.83 4.91 4.30
CA PRO A 40 -11.94 4.95 5.25
C PRO A 40 -13.27 4.54 4.59
N GLY A 41 -14.00 3.64 5.25
CA GLY A 41 -15.26 3.08 4.77
C GLY A 41 -15.12 1.88 3.83
N LYS A 42 -13.89 1.46 3.49
CA LYS A 42 -13.61 0.26 2.68
C LYS A 42 -12.66 -0.73 3.36
N GLY A 43 -12.41 -0.58 4.66
CA GLY A 43 -11.59 -1.51 5.43
C GLY A 43 -12.16 -2.93 5.43
N GLY A 44 -11.28 -3.93 5.45
CA GLY A 44 -11.62 -5.35 5.37
C GLY A 44 -11.79 -5.88 3.94
N THR A 45 -11.64 -5.02 2.93
CA THR A 45 -11.68 -5.43 1.51
C THR A 45 -10.28 -5.64 0.95
N THR A 46 -10.18 -6.37 -0.16
CA THR A 46 -8.94 -6.52 -0.93
C THR A 46 -9.12 -5.89 -2.30
N LYS A 47 -8.12 -5.14 -2.77
CA LYS A 47 -8.11 -4.54 -4.10
C LYS A 47 -6.80 -4.88 -4.80
N GLU A 48 -6.86 -5.59 -5.93
CA GLU A 48 -5.67 -5.97 -6.74
C GLU A 48 -4.59 -6.72 -5.92
N GLY A 49 -5.04 -7.49 -4.92
CA GLY A 49 -4.19 -8.23 -3.99
C GLY A 49 -3.64 -7.41 -2.81
N PHE A 50 -4.02 -6.15 -2.67
CA PHE A 50 -3.66 -5.32 -1.52
C PHE A 50 -4.78 -5.32 -0.46
N PRO A 51 -4.49 -5.66 0.81
CA PRO A 51 -5.46 -5.50 1.88
C PRO A 51 -5.74 -4.01 2.13
N ILE A 52 -7.02 -3.66 2.31
CA ILE A 52 -7.46 -2.31 2.63
C ILE A 52 -7.96 -2.24 4.07
N PHE A 53 -7.52 -1.22 4.78
CA PHE A 53 -7.88 -0.93 6.17
C PHE A 53 -8.67 0.38 6.26
N ASN A 54 -9.46 0.58 7.31
CA ASN A 54 -10.16 1.85 7.53
C ASN A 54 -9.23 2.91 8.11
N THR A 55 -8.28 2.49 8.96
CA THR A 55 -7.32 3.38 9.59
C THR A 55 -5.89 2.88 9.41
N VAL A 56 -4.91 3.78 9.58
CA VAL A 56 -3.49 3.39 9.60
C VAL A 56 -3.22 2.47 10.79
N ALA A 57 -3.83 2.74 11.95
CA ALA A 57 -3.64 1.95 13.17
C ALA A 57 -4.05 0.48 13.02
N GLU A 58 -5.05 0.19 12.19
CA GLU A 58 -5.46 -1.19 11.86
C GLU A 58 -4.48 -1.92 10.92
N ALA A 59 -3.64 -1.16 10.22
CA ALA A 59 -2.75 -1.67 9.18
C ALA A 59 -1.31 -1.92 9.66
N VAL A 60 -1.00 -1.57 10.92
CA VAL A 60 0.36 -1.68 11.53
C VAL A 60 0.48 -2.93 12.39
#